data_AF-A0A135VT92-F1
#
_entry.id   AF-A0A135VT92-F1
#
_cell.length_a   1.000
_cell.length_b   1.000
_cell.length_c   1.000
_cell.angle_alpha   90.00
_cell.angle_beta   90.00
_cell.angle_gamma   90.00
#
_symmetry.space_group_name_H-M   'P 1'
#
loop_
_entity.id
_entity.type
_entity.pdbx_description
1 polymer ?
#
loop_
_entity_poly.entity_id
_entity_poly.type
_entity_poly.pdbx_seq_one_letter_code
_entity_poly.pdbx_strand_id
1 'polypeptide(L)'
;MSSNSEETPHLCDTHIVLSSSKTLNRSKNTMILEVALLVGIYAIWLFLLVNTMVSSEEISLTVATLPFIVTFPVAMILAAWIEVQIPGVFLVDVVITMIIGVLIFVRWVMAIVGE
;
A
#
# COMPACT_ATOMS: atom_id res chain seq x y z
N MET A 1 -38.63 -29.78 -50.11
CA MET A 1 -38.05 -28.41 -50.18
C MET A 1 -38.76 -27.57 -49.14
N SER A 2 -38.16 -26.82 -48.24
CA SER A 2 -36.78 -26.37 -48.08
C SER A 2 -36.52 -26.20 -46.59
N SER A 3 -35.33 -26.59 -46.15
CA SER A 3 -34.70 -26.14 -44.91
C SER A 3 -34.55 -24.62 -44.89
N ASN A 4 -34.39 -24.06 -43.68
CA ASN A 4 -33.40 -23.04 -43.28
C ASN A 4 -33.88 -22.40 -41.96
N SER A 5 -33.38 -22.89 -40.82
CA SER A 5 -32.18 -22.41 -40.12
C SER A 5 -32.53 -21.26 -39.17
N GLU A 6 -32.94 -21.64 -37.94
CA GLU A 6 -32.95 -20.76 -36.78
C GLU A 6 -31.52 -20.27 -36.50
N GLU A 7 -31.30 -18.98 -36.70
CA GLU A 7 -30.12 -18.27 -36.24
C GLU A 7 -30.10 -18.30 -34.71
N THR A 8 -29.03 -18.84 -34.13
CA THR A 8 -28.73 -18.77 -32.70
C THR A 8 -27.50 -17.87 -32.47
N PRO A 9 -27.66 -16.57 -32.21
CA PRO A 9 -26.55 -15.71 -31.82
C PRO A 9 -26.68 -15.33 -30.33
N HIS A 10 -26.43 -16.27 -29.40
CA HIS A 10 -26.47 -15.93 -27.96
C HIS A 10 -25.44 -16.67 -27.08
N LEU A 11 -24.75 -17.68 -27.60
CA LEU A 11 -23.81 -18.50 -26.80
C LEU A 11 -22.38 -17.91 -26.75
N CYS A 12 -21.96 -17.17 -27.78
CA CYS A 12 -20.62 -16.55 -27.80
C CYS A 12 -20.51 -15.37 -26.83
N ASP A 13 -21.57 -14.58 -26.65
CA ASP A 13 -21.54 -13.38 -25.82
C ASP A 13 -21.46 -13.69 -24.32
N THR A 14 -22.08 -14.79 -23.88
CA THR A 14 -22.09 -15.18 -22.46
C THR A 14 -20.72 -15.59 -21.95
N HIS A 15 -19.92 -16.31 -22.77
CA HIS A 15 -18.55 -16.70 -22.40
C HIS A 15 -17.59 -15.51 -22.33
N ILE A 16 -17.74 -14.53 -23.22
CA ILE A 16 -16.90 -13.33 -23.23
C ILE A 16 -17.20 -12.46 -22.01
N VAL A 17 -18.48 -12.28 -21.66
CA VAL A 17 -18.89 -11.52 -20.47
C VAL A 17 -18.43 -12.18 -19.16
N LEU A 18 -18.53 -13.51 -19.05
CA LEU A 18 -18.04 -14.26 -17.89
C LEU A 18 -16.51 -14.20 -17.75
N SER A 19 -15.77 -14.27 -18.87
CA SER A 19 -14.31 -14.15 -18.87
C SER A 19 -13.87 -12.74 -18.48
N SER A 20 -14.52 -11.71 -19.05
CA SER A 20 -14.28 -10.30 -18.74
C SER A 20 -14.58 -9.96 -17.28
N SER A 21 -15.66 -10.51 -16.72
CA SER A 21 -16.00 -10.30 -15.30
C SER A 21 -15.03 -10.99 -14.34
N LYS A 22 -14.49 -12.16 -14.70
CA LYS A 22 -13.44 -12.85 -13.92
C LYS A 22 -12.12 -12.10 -13.93
N THR A 23 -11.68 -11.57 -15.06
CA THR A 23 -10.43 -10.79 -15.16
C THR A 23 -10.55 -9.46 -14.42
N LEU A 24 -11.72 -8.79 -14.52
CA LEU A 24 -12.01 -7.58 -13.77
C LEU A 24 -12.00 -7.81 -12.25
N ASN A 25 -12.66 -8.86 -11.76
CA ASN A 25 -12.66 -9.20 -10.33
C ASN A 25 -11.26 -9.56 -9.82
N ARG A 26 -10.44 -10.24 -10.63
CA ARG A 26 -9.07 -10.58 -10.26
C ARG A 26 -8.20 -9.32 -10.11
N SER A 27 -8.30 -8.38 -11.05
CA SER A 27 -7.59 -7.09 -11.00
C SER A 27 -8.04 -6.22 -9.82
N LYS A 28 -9.33 -6.25 -9.49
CA LYS A 28 -9.86 -5.50 -8.35
C LYS A 28 -9.36 -6.03 -7.01
N ASN A 29 -9.29 -7.36 -6.87
CA ASN A 29 -8.79 -8.00 -5.64
C ASN A 29 -7.29 -7.73 -5.40
N THR A 30 -6.48 -7.68 -6.46
CA THR A 30 -5.05 -7.33 -6.34
C THR A 30 -4.86 -5.88 -5.94
N MET A 31 -5.61 -4.95 -6.54
CA MET A 31 -5.59 -3.53 -6.14
C MET A 31 -5.96 -3.34 -4.67
N ILE A 32 -7.03 -3.99 -4.21
CA ILE A 32 -7.48 -3.89 -2.81
C ILE A 32 -6.40 -4.41 -1.86
N LEU A 33 -5.71 -5.49 -2.24
CA LEU A 33 -4.64 -6.06 -1.44
C LEU A 33 -3.42 -5.13 -1.36
N GLU A 34 -2.99 -4.54 -2.49
CA GLU A 34 -1.89 -3.57 -2.54
C GLU A 34 -2.18 -2.36 -1.64
N VAL A 35 -3.39 -1.79 -1.74
CA VAL A 35 -3.81 -0.65 -0.91
C VAL A 35 -3.89 -1.05 0.57
N ALA A 36 -4.46 -2.22 0.88
CA ALA A 36 -4.53 -2.70 2.27
C ALA A 36 -3.13 -2.92 2.88
N LEU A 37 -2.18 -3.41 2.09
CA LEU A 37 -0.80 -3.62 2.50
C LEU A 37 -0.11 -2.28 2.78
N LEU A 38 -0.28 -1.30 1.89
CA LEU A 38 0.26 0.05 2.07
C LEU A 38 -0.29 0.72 3.34
N VAL A 39 -1.60 0.65 3.55
CA VAL A 39 -2.26 1.17 4.77
C VAL A 39 -1.74 0.45 6.02
N GLY A 40 -1.53 -0.87 5.95
CA GLY A 40 -0.95 -1.65 7.03
C GLY A 40 0.46 -1.19 7.40
N ILE A 41 1.30 -0.88 6.41
CA ILE A 41 2.64 -0.33 6.63
C ILE A 41 2.55 1.02 7.35
N TYR A 42 1.68 1.92 6.91
CA TYR A 42 1.49 3.22 7.58
C TYR A 42 1.00 3.09 9.01
N ALA A 43 0.09 2.16 9.28
CA ALA A 43 -0.39 1.89 10.63
C ALA A 43 0.75 1.43 11.55
N ILE A 44 1.63 0.56 11.07
CA ILE A 44 2.83 0.13 11.79
C ILE A 44 3.76 1.32 12.06
N TRP A 45 4.00 2.17 11.07
CA TRP A 45 4.85 3.35 11.24
C TRP A 45 4.32 4.33 12.28
N LEU A 46 3.02 4.62 12.23
CA LEU A 46 2.38 5.49 13.22
C LEU A 46 2.42 4.87 14.61
N PHE A 47 2.16 3.57 14.73
CA PHE A 47 2.23 2.87 16.01
C PHE A 47 3.65 2.90 16.60
N LEU A 48 4.67 2.65 15.79
CA LEU A 48 6.08 2.76 16.20
C LEU A 48 6.46 4.20 16.57
N LEU A 49 5.99 5.19 15.81
CA LEU A 49 6.25 6.59 16.09
C LEU A 49 5.63 7.02 17.43
N VAL A 50 4.38 6.64 17.70
CA VAL A 50 3.74 6.92 18.99
C VAL A 50 4.47 6.20 20.12
N ASN A 51 4.79 4.92 19.93
CA ASN A 51 5.47 4.12 20.94
C ASN A 51 6.86 4.68 21.27
N THR A 52 7.62 5.06 20.25
CA THR A 52 8.90 5.73 20.45
C THR A 52 8.71 7.03 21.19
N MET A 53 7.80 7.92 20.75
CA MET A 53 7.60 9.22 21.39
C MET A 53 7.19 9.14 22.87
N VAL A 54 6.38 8.14 23.25
CA VAL A 54 5.88 7.95 24.62
C VAL A 54 6.85 7.18 25.50
N SER A 55 7.57 6.19 24.96
CA SER A 55 8.49 5.36 25.75
C SER A 55 9.78 6.11 26.06
N SER A 56 10.01 6.39 27.34
CA SER A 56 11.24 7.02 27.85
C SER A 56 12.35 6.00 28.18
N GLU A 57 12.12 4.70 27.95
CA GLU A 57 13.12 3.66 28.18
C GLU A 57 14.18 3.70 27.07
N GLU A 58 15.43 3.38 27.44
CA GLU A 58 16.64 3.31 26.58
C GLU A 58 16.56 2.17 25.54
N ILE A 59 15.42 2.00 24.90
CA ILE A 59 15.31 1.14 23.72
C ILE A 59 16.21 1.77 22.67
N SER A 60 17.25 1.05 22.29
CA SER A 60 18.21 1.49 21.28
C SER A 60 17.47 2.03 20.06
N LEU A 61 17.72 3.31 19.76
CA LEU A 61 16.93 4.04 18.77
C LEU A 61 17.07 3.45 17.35
N THR A 62 18.15 2.72 17.10
CA THR A 62 18.35 1.93 15.88
C THR A 62 17.33 0.78 15.77
N VAL A 63 17.03 0.08 16.86
CA VAL A 63 16.05 -1.02 16.88
C VAL A 63 14.63 -0.48 16.65
N ALA A 64 14.33 0.69 17.22
CA ALA A 64 13.02 1.31 17.06
C ALA A 64 12.75 1.85 15.64
N THR A 65 13.80 2.24 14.92
CA THR A 65 13.72 2.76 13.54
C THR A 65 13.88 1.69 12.47
N LEU A 66 14.38 0.51 12.82
CA LEU A 66 14.64 -0.58 11.89
C LEU A 66 13.41 -1.00 11.07
N PRO A 67 12.19 -1.15 11.64
CA PRO A 67 11.02 -1.50 10.85
C PRO A 67 10.71 -0.43 9.79
N PHE A 68 10.88 0.86 10.11
CA PHE A 68 10.68 1.96 9.17
C PHE A 68 11.70 1.90 8.02
N ILE A 69 12.99 1.71 8.34
CA ILE A 69 14.06 1.62 7.33
C ILE A 69 13.83 0.45 6.37
N VAL A 70 13.40 -0.71 6.88
CA VAL A 70 13.18 -1.91 6.06
C VAL A 70 11.92 -1.81 5.21
N THR A 71 10.85 -1.23 5.75
CA THR A 71 9.55 -1.16 5.05
C THR A 71 9.42 0.06 4.16
N PHE A 72 10.25 1.10 4.32
CA PHE A 72 10.23 2.31 3.49
C PHE A 72 10.42 2.03 1.99
N PRO A 73 11.44 1.26 1.53
CA PRO A 73 11.58 0.95 0.11
C PRO A 73 10.37 0.18 -0.44
N VAL A 74 9.77 -0.69 0.38
CA VAL A 74 8.59 -1.47 0.01
C VAL A 74 7.37 -0.57 -0.14
N ALA A 75 7.16 0.36 0.80
CA ALA A 75 6.08 1.35 0.73
C ALA A 75 6.21 2.24 -0.51
N MET A 76 7.41 2.72 -0.81
CA MET A 76 7.69 3.53 -2.00
C MET A 76 7.36 2.79 -3.31
N ILE A 77 7.74 1.52 -3.42
CA ILE A 77 7.45 0.71 -4.63
C ILE A 77 5.94 0.47 -4.74
N LEU A 78 5.27 0.13 -3.63
CA LEU A 78 3.82 -0.07 -3.60
C LEU A 78 3.06 1.21 -3.94
N ALA A 79 3.46 2.35 -3.38
CA ALA A 79 2.87 3.65 -3.66
C ALA A 79 3.06 4.04 -5.13
N ALA A 80 4.23 3.80 -5.72
CA ALA A 80 4.49 4.02 -7.14
C ALA A 80 3.63 3.12 -8.06
N TRP A 81 3.36 1.88 -7.67
CA TRP A 81 2.44 0.99 -8.41
C TRP A 81 0.98 1.41 -8.28
N ILE A 82 0.56 1.86 -7.10
CA ILE A 82 -0.81 2.33 -6.85
C ILE A 82 -1.07 3.68 -7.52
N GLU A 83 -0.05 4.53 -7.67
CA GLU A 83 -0.15 5.86 -8.32
C GLU A 83 -0.75 5.77 -9.73
N VAL A 84 -0.45 4.69 -10.47
CA VAL A 84 -1.01 4.44 -11.81
C VAL A 84 -2.54 4.32 -11.77
N GLN A 85 -3.09 3.84 -10.65
CA GLN A 85 -4.51 3.58 -10.44
C GLN A 85 -5.19 4.73 -9.69
N ILE A 86 -4.51 5.32 -8.71
CA ILE A 86 -4.99 6.42 -7.87
C ILE A 86 -3.92 7.53 -7.88
N PRO A 87 -4.10 8.57 -8.70
CA PRO A 87 -3.12 9.65 -8.78
C PRO A 87 -3.05 10.43 -7.46
N GLY A 88 -1.83 10.77 -7.03
CA GLY A 88 -1.54 11.51 -5.81
C GLY A 88 -1.15 10.66 -4.60
N VAL A 89 -1.29 9.33 -4.65
CA VAL A 89 -0.90 8.43 -3.54
C VAL A 89 0.61 8.46 -3.30
N PHE A 90 1.41 8.54 -4.35
CA PHE A 90 2.86 8.62 -4.23
C PHE A 90 3.31 9.90 -3.52
N LEU A 91 2.67 11.04 -3.81
CA LEU A 91 2.97 12.29 -3.13
C LEU A 91 2.59 12.23 -1.65
N VAL A 92 1.46 11.61 -1.33
CA VAL A 92 1.04 11.36 0.07
C VAL A 92 2.04 10.45 0.79
N ASP A 93 2.50 9.37 0.16
CA ASP A 93 3.52 8.46 0.70
C ASP A 93 4.81 9.20 1.07
N VAL A 94 5.30 10.04 0.15
CA VAL A 94 6.51 10.85 0.37
C VAL A 94 6.31 11.84 1.52
N VAL A 95 5.17 12.52 1.58
CA VAL A 95 4.88 13.50 2.66
C VAL A 95 4.78 12.79 4.01
N ILE A 96 4.08 11.66 4.10
CA ILE A 96 3.97 10.86 5.33
C ILE A 96 5.36 10.38 5.77
N THR A 97 6.13 9.84 4.84
CA THR A 97 7.52 9.40 5.10
C THR A 97 8.37 10.53 5.62
N MET A 98 8.28 11.73 5.02
CA MET A 98 9.02 12.90 5.45
C MET A 98 8.65 13.30 6.88
N ILE A 99 7.35 13.35 7.21
CA ILE A 99 6.88 13.70 8.56
C ILE A 99 7.42 12.70 9.59
N ILE A 100 7.26 11.40 9.32
CA ILE A 100 7.69 10.34 10.25
C ILE A 100 9.22 10.34 10.40
N GLY A 101 9.96 10.47 9.29
CA GLY A 101 11.41 10.55 9.30
C GLY A 101 11.94 11.75 10.10
N VAL A 102 11.33 12.93 9.93
CA VAL A 102 11.70 14.13 10.70
C VAL A 102 11.41 13.93 12.19
N LEU A 103 10.25 13.39 12.55
CA LEU A 103 9.89 13.15 13.94
C LEU A 103 10.83 12.14 14.61
N ILE A 104 11.15 11.04 13.93
CA ILE A 104 12.15 10.07 14.39
C ILE A 104 13.52 10.74 14.56
N PHE A 105 13.93 11.57 13.59
CA PHE A 105 15.20 12.29 13.65
C PHE A 105 15.27 13.25 14.83
N VAL A 106 14.21 14.03 15.09
CA VAL A 106 14.12 14.92 16.26
C VAL A 106 14.27 14.12 17.55
N ARG A 107 13.65 12.95 17.64
CA ARG A 107 13.81 12.07 18.80
C ARG A 107 15.24 11.58 18.96
N TRP A 108 15.92 11.25 17.86
CA TRP A 108 17.33 10.87 17.89
C TRP A 108 18.23 12.00 18.41
N VAL A 109 18.01 13.22 17.93
CA VAL A 109 18.73 14.42 18.39
C VAL A 109 18.48 14.64 19.89
N MET A 110 17.24 14.50 20.37
CA MET A 110 16.93 14.65 21.79
C MET A 110 17.62 13.59 22.64
N ALA A 111 17.73 12.34 22.17
CA ALA A 111 18.44 11.28 22.88
C ALA A 111 19.94 11.59 23.01
N ILE A 112 20.59 12.07 21.93
CA ILE A 112 22.03 12.40 21.96
C ILE A 112 22.32 13.65 22.79
N VAL A 113 21.45 14.65 22.75
CA VAL A 113 21.65 15.92 23.50
C VAL A 113 21.26 15.78 24.97
N GLY A 114 20.39 14.81 25.30
CA GLY A 114 19.94 14.54 26.67
C GLY A 114 20.88 13.66 27.49
N GLU A 115 21.81 12.95 26.84
CA GLU A 115 22.98 12.29 27.46
C GLU A 115 24.10 13.29 27.77
#